data_AF-A0A650EML5-F1
#
_entry.id   AF-A0A650EML5-F1
#
_cell.length_a   1.000
_cell.length_b   1.000
_cell.length_c   1.000
_cell.angle_alpha   90.00
_cell.angle_beta   90.00
_cell.angle_gamma   90.00
#
_symmetry.space_group_name_H-M   'P 1'
#
loop_
_entity.id
_entity.type
_entity.pdbx_description
1 polymer ?
#
loop_
_entity_poly.entity_id
_entity_poly.type
_entity_poly.pdbx_seq_one_letter_code
_entity_poly.pdbx_strand_id
1 'polypeptide(L)'
;MPQIIPIKDLKNTSEISEKCHSIDEPMFITKNGYGDMVIMSIEAYEKMAYMNDIYGKIKQGEKAISDKRVMTAKQSVDTLRSKYEI
;
A
#
# COMPACT_ATOMS: atom_id res chain seq x y z
N MET A 1 2.72 13.38 -11.90
CA MET A 1 1.78 13.12 -13.02
C MET A 1 2.08 11.71 -13.49
N PRO A 2 1.07 10.81 -13.60
CA PRO A 2 1.33 9.40 -13.87
C PRO A 2 2.05 9.23 -15.20
N GLN A 3 3.17 8.51 -15.18
CA GLN A 3 3.95 8.16 -16.36
C GLN A 3 3.19 7.08 -17.13
N ILE A 4 2.89 7.33 -18.41
CA ILE A 4 2.18 6.38 -19.27
C ILE A 4 3.08 6.02 -20.44
N ILE A 5 3.38 4.73 -20.60
CA ILE A 5 4.22 4.24 -21.69
C ILE A 5 3.53 3.13 -22.51
N PRO A 6 3.71 3.09 -23.83
CA PRO A 6 3.29 1.95 -24.65
C PRO A 6 4.03 0.66 -24.29
N ILE A 7 3.34 -0.49 -24.35
CA ILE A 7 3.92 -1.81 -24.08
C ILE A 7 5.12 -2.14 -24.98
N LYS A 8 5.17 -1.58 -26.19
CA LYS A 8 6.30 -1.76 -27.13
C LYS A 8 7.62 -1.17 -26.61
N ASP A 9 7.56 -0.20 -25.69
CA ASP A 9 8.72 0.50 -25.15
C ASP A 9 9.33 -0.29 -23.97
N LEU A 10 8.65 -1.34 -23.48
CA LEU A 10 9.19 -2.27 -22.49
C LEU A 10 10.35 -3.13 -23.01
N LYS A 11 10.65 -3.07 -24.31
CA LYS A 11 11.81 -3.75 -24.90
C LYS A 11 13.14 -3.27 -24.32
N ASN A 12 13.23 -2.02 -23.86
CA ASN A 12 14.42 -1.50 -23.20
C ASN A 12 14.34 -1.70 -21.67
N THR A 13 14.56 -2.93 -21.22
CA THR A 13 14.37 -3.31 -19.80
C THR A 13 15.29 -2.55 -18.85
N SER A 14 16.49 -2.17 -19.27
CA SER A 14 17.44 -1.41 -18.43
C SER A 14 16.92 0.00 -18.13
N GLU A 15 16.48 0.73 -19.16
CA GLU A 15 15.92 2.08 -19.00
C GLU A 15 14.63 2.07 -18.18
N ILE A 16 13.78 1.05 -18.39
CA ILE A 16 12.54 0.90 -17.60
C ILE A 16 12.88 0.58 -16.14
N SER A 17 13.86 -0.28 -15.88
CA SER A 17 14.31 -0.58 -14.53
C SER A 17 14.82 0.69 -13.83
N GLU A 18 15.71 1.45 -14.47
CA GLU A 18 16.21 2.72 -13.92
C GLU A 18 15.07 3.72 -13.64
N LYS A 19 14.13 3.86 -14.57
CA LYS A 19 12.95 4.71 -14.39
C LYS A 19 12.16 4.29 -13.15
N CYS A 20 11.84 3.00 -13.02
CA CYS A 20 11.10 2.45 -11.87
C CYS A 20 11.80 2.68 -10.51
N HIS A 21 13.13 2.76 -10.47
CA HIS A 21 13.86 3.07 -9.23
C HIS A 21 14.02 4.58 -9.01
N SER A 22 14.02 5.38 -10.08
CA SER A 22 14.11 6.84 -10.01
C SER A 22 12.82 7.52 -9.54
N ILE A 23 11.69 6.83 -9.69
CA ILE A 23 10.36 7.30 -9.29
C ILE A 23 9.79 6.37 -8.22
N ASP A 24 9.29 6.93 -7.14
CA ASP A 24 8.63 6.18 -6.05
C ASP A 24 7.11 6.04 -6.33
N GLU A 25 6.75 5.93 -7.62
CA GLU A 25 5.37 5.94 -8.12
C GLU A 25 5.17 4.89 -9.23
N PRO A 26 3.94 4.34 -9.39
CA PRO A 26 3.61 3.44 -10.48
C PRO A 26 3.70 4.09 -11.88
N MET A 27 4.25 3.34 -12.84
CA MET A 27 4.12 3.64 -14.26
C MET A 27 3.02 2.80 -14.89
N PHE A 28 2.19 3.43 -15.71
CA PHE A 28 1.09 2.78 -16.41
C PHE A 28 1.51 2.38 -17.81
N ILE A 29 1.16 1.16 -18.18
CA ILE A 29 1.45 0.59 -19.49
C ILE A 29 0.18 0.57 -20.32
N THR A 30 0.29 0.99 -21.58
CA THR A 30 -0.81 0.92 -22.53
C THR A 30 -0.56 -0.08 -23.66
N LYS A 31 -1.62 -0.76 -24.07
CA LYS A 31 -1.65 -1.66 -25.23
C LYS A 31 -2.78 -1.23 -26.15
N ASN A 32 -2.45 -0.86 -27.38
CA ASN A 32 -3.41 -0.35 -28.37
C ASN A 32 -4.24 0.85 -27.89
N GLY A 33 -3.65 1.74 -27.08
CA GLY A 33 -4.31 2.92 -26.53
C GLY A 33 -5.13 2.69 -25.25
N TYR A 34 -5.22 1.45 -24.76
CA TYR A 34 -5.91 1.11 -23.52
C TYR A 34 -4.92 0.78 -22.41
N GLY A 35 -5.25 1.12 -21.16
CA GLY A 35 -4.47 0.70 -20.00
C GLY A 35 -4.45 -0.84 -19.89
N ASP A 36 -3.28 -1.40 -19.63
CA ASP A 36 -3.04 -2.86 -19.65
C ASP A 36 -2.44 -3.35 -18.33
N MET A 37 -1.34 -2.72 -17.88
CA MET A 37 -0.65 -3.10 -16.64
C MET A 37 0.04 -1.91 -15.97
N VAL A 38 0.59 -2.14 -14.78
CA VAL A 38 1.40 -1.16 -14.04
C VAL A 38 2.75 -1.80 -13.71
N ILE A 39 3.82 -1.03 -13.80
CA ILE A 39 5.17 -1.44 -13.38
C ILE A 39 5.75 -0.41 -12.42
N MET A 40 6.48 -0.87 -11.41
CA MET A 40 7.17 -0.05 -10.42
C MET A 40 8.36 -0.85 -9.84
N SER A 41 9.22 -0.19 -9.07
CA SER A 41 10.25 -0.88 -8.28
C SER A 41 9.62 -1.70 -7.16
N ILE A 42 10.36 -2.68 -6.65
CA ILE A 42 9.89 -3.53 -5.55
C ILE A 42 9.66 -2.66 -4.30
N GLU A 43 10.57 -1.72 -4.04
CA GLU A 43 10.51 -0.79 -2.92
C GLU A 43 9.25 0.08 -2.95
N ALA A 44 8.91 0.64 -4.12
CA ALA A 44 7.70 1.43 -4.29
C ALA A 44 6.43 0.58 -4.07
N TYR A 45 6.43 -0.67 -4.58
CA TYR A 45 5.33 -1.60 -4.36
C TYR A 45 5.14 -1.93 -2.88
N GLU A 46 6.21 -2.30 -2.17
CA GLU A 46 6.16 -2.64 -0.76
C GLU A 46 5.71 -1.46 0.10
N LYS A 47 6.23 -0.25 -0.20
CA LYS A 47 5.80 0.98 0.48
C LYS A 47 4.32 1.25 0.28
N MET A 48 3.81 1.12 -0.95
CA MET A 48 2.38 1.31 -1.25
C MET A 48 1.53 0.27 -0.52
N ALA A 49 1.93 -1.00 -0.54
CA ALA A 49 1.23 -2.08 0.15
C ALA A 49 1.18 -1.84 1.67
N TYR A 50 2.30 -1.42 2.25
CA TYR A 50 2.41 -1.09 3.68
C TYR A 50 1.51 0.09 4.06
N MET A 51 1.50 1.16 3.27
CA MET A 51 0.61 2.31 3.52
C MET A 51 -0.87 1.92 3.42
N ASN A 52 -1.24 1.06 2.48
CA ASN A 52 -2.60 0.54 2.36
C ASN A 52 -3.04 -0.26 3.60
N ASP A 53 -2.14 -1.08 4.18
CA ASP A 53 -2.39 -1.79 5.43
C ASP A 53 -2.61 -0.81 6.60
N ILE A 54 -1.77 0.23 6.72
CA ILE A 54 -1.94 1.29 7.73
C ILE A 54 -3.30 1.96 7.58
N TYR A 55 -3.68 2.39 6.37
CA TYR A 55 -4.98 3.02 6.14
C TYR A 55 -6.13 2.07 6.47
N GLY A 56 -5.99 0.77 6.16
CA GLY A 56 -6.93 -0.27 6.57
C GLY A 56 -7.10 -0.35 8.09
N LYS A 57 -6.00 -0.28 8.85
CA LYS A 57 -6.02 -0.30 10.32
C LYS A 57 -6.63 0.97 10.91
N ILE A 58 -6.30 2.14 10.36
CA ILE A 58 -6.90 3.43 10.77
C ILE A 58 -8.41 3.38 10.56
N LYS A 59 -8.87 2.97 9.37
CA LYS A 59 -10.30 2.85 9.05
C LYS A 59 -11.03 1.89 9.99
N GLN A 60 -10.39 0.79 10.38
CA GLN A 60 -10.94 -0.13 11.40
C GLN A 60 -11.08 0.54 12.76
N GLY A 61 -10.08 1.33 13.18
CA GLY A 61 -10.12 2.12 14.41
C GLY A 61 -11.24 3.15 14.40
N GLU A 62 -11.37 3.92 13.32
CA GLU A 62 -12.45 4.90 13.14
C GLU A 62 -13.84 4.25 13.23
N LYS A 63 -14.01 3.09 12.58
CA LYS A 63 -15.25 2.31 12.69
C LYS A 63 -15.51 1.83 14.11
N ALA A 64 -14.48 1.37 14.83
CA ALA A 64 -14.63 0.95 16.23
C ALA A 64 -15.05 2.11 17.14
N ILE A 65 -14.54 3.32 16.90
CA ILE A 65 -14.95 4.54 17.60
C ILE A 65 -16.42 4.85 17.30
N SER A 66 -16.82 4.84 16.03
CA SER A 66 -18.21 5.06 15.62
C SER A 66 -19.17 4.05 16.24
N ASP A 67 -18.77 2.78 16.29
CA ASP A 67 -19.57 1.69 16.88
C ASP A 67 -19.52 1.67 18.42
N LYS A 68 -18.82 2.61 19.07
CA LYS A 68 -18.54 2.63 20.52
C LYS A 68 -17.86 1.37 21.06
N ARG A 69 -17.14 0.64 20.21
CA ARG A 69 -16.33 -0.56 20.56
C ARG A 69 -14.90 -0.16 20.93
N VAL A 70 -14.76 0.77 21.88
CA VAL A 70 -13.48 1.27 22.37
C VAL A 70 -13.31 0.93 23.85
N MET A 71 -12.07 0.78 24.30
CA MET A 71 -11.73 0.58 25.70
C MET A 71 -10.57 1.49 26.08
N THR A 72 -10.47 1.82 27.36
CA THR A 72 -9.34 2.61 27.87
C THR A 72 -8.06 1.77 27.90
N ALA A 73 -6.91 2.43 27.89
CA ALA A 73 -5.61 1.77 28.01
C ALA A 73 -5.53 0.88 29.26
N LYS A 74 -6.05 1.35 30.40
CA LYS A 74 -6.12 0.58 31.65
C LYS A 74 -6.95 -0.70 31.48
N GLN A 75 -8.17 -0.58 30.96
CA GLN A 75 -9.04 -1.74 30.71
C GLN A 75 -8.39 -2.75 29.76
N SER A 76 -7.67 -2.29 28.74
CA SER A 76 -6.94 -3.17 27.81
C SER A 76 -5.85 -3.96 28.51
N VAL A 77 -5.04 -3.33 29.37
CA VAL A 77 -3.97 -4.00 30.12
C VAL A 77 -4.55 -4.99 31.13
N ASP A 78 -5.58 -4.59 31.87
CA ASP A 78 -6.25 -5.43 32.87
C ASP A 78 -6.87 -6.68 32.22
N THR A 79 -7.46 -6.52 31.03
CA THR A 79 -8.03 -7.64 30.25
C THR A 79 -6.94 -8.61 29.78
N LEU A 80 -5.80 -8.10 29.30
CA LEU A 80 -4.67 -8.94 28.87
C LEU A 80 -4.07 -9.72 30.04
N ARG A 81 -3.84 -9.05 31.17
CA ARG A 81 -3.36 -9.67 32.41
C ARG A 81 -4.27 -10.81 32.88
N SER A 82 -5.58 -10.54 32.92
CA SER A 82 -6.58 -11.53 33.29
C SER A 82 -6.64 -12.72 32.32
N LYS A 83 -6.44 -12.48 31.02
CA LYS A 83 -6.46 -13.53 29.98
C LYS A 83 -5.23 -14.44 30.01
N TYR A 84 -4.06 -13.88 30.35
CA TYR A 84 -2.78 -14.60 30.35
C TYR A 84 -2.28 -14.94 31.75
N GLU A 85 -3.09 -14.73 32.79
CA GLU A 85 -2.80 -15.02 34.20
C GLU A 85 -1.49 -14.36 34.71
N ILE A 86 -1.25 -13.09 34.31
CA ILE A 86 -0.09 -12.27 34.71
C ILE A 86 -0.51 -11.12 35.62
#